data_AF-A0A382EGY4-F1
#
_entry.id   AF-A0A382EGY4-F1
#
_cell.length_a   1.000
_cell.length_b   1.000
_cell.length_c   1.000
_cell.angle_alpha   90.00
_cell.angle_beta   90.00
_cell.angle_gamma   90.00
#
_symmetry.space_group_name_H-M   'P 1'
#
loop_
_entity.id
_entity.type
_entity.pdbx_description
1 polymer ?
#
loop_
_entity_poly.entity_id
_entity_poly.type
_entity_poly.pdbx_seq_one_letter_code
_entity_poly.pdbx_strand_id
1 'polypeptide(L)'
;MNMLTHLNGLLQLNGGSMAELNSYTIAQSGGGIIDTIGLLIIPAAVIIGVGTAAYWASRYKKCPSNKILVVYGKVKGGQSAKTLHGGGAFIWPIIQS
;
A
#
# COMPACT_ATOMS: atom_id res chain seq x y z
N MET A 1 -62.13 0.75 21.04
CA MET A 1 -60.80 0.70 20.41
C MET A 1 -60.30 -0.71 20.58
N ASN A 2 -60.37 -1.45 19.49
CA ASN A 2 -60.44 -2.90 19.52
C ASN A 2 -58.99 -3.41 19.52
N MET A 3 -58.72 -4.56 20.12
CA MET A 3 -57.37 -5.13 20.15
C MET A 3 -56.77 -5.27 18.73
N LEU A 4 -57.63 -5.48 17.73
CA LEU A 4 -57.29 -5.51 16.30
C LEU A 4 -56.74 -4.16 15.75
N THR A 5 -57.18 -3.01 16.27
CA THR A 5 -56.60 -1.70 15.91
C THR A 5 -55.17 -1.54 16.42
N HIS A 6 -54.83 -2.15 17.56
CA HIS A 6 -53.48 -2.13 18.12
C HIS A 6 -52.53 -3.08 17.35
N LEU A 7 -53.03 -4.23 16.89
CA LEU A 7 -52.30 -5.17 16.03
C LEU A 7 -52.04 -4.61 14.62
N ASN A 8 -53.00 -3.87 14.05
CA ASN A 8 -52.81 -3.23 12.74
C ASN A 8 -51.75 -2.11 12.79
N GLY A 9 -51.66 -1.39 13.92
CA GLY A 9 -50.61 -0.40 14.15
C GLY A 9 -49.20 -1.01 14.28
N LEU A 10 -49.09 -2.23 14.80
CA LEU A 10 -47.81 -2.96 14.88
C LEU A 10 -47.38 -3.59 13.55
N LEU A 11 -48.32 -3.93 12.66
CA LEU A 11 -48.01 -4.40 11.30
C LEU A 11 -47.62 -3.25 10.35
N GLN A 12 -48.02 -2.01 10.64
CA GLN A 12 -47.54 -0.82 9.91
C GLN A 12 -46.08 -0.44 10.24
N LEU A 13 -45.48 -0.99 11.30
CA LEU A 13 -44.04 -0.82 11.59
C LEU A 13 -43.15 -1.62 10.62
N ASN A 14 -43.72 -2.53 9.82
CA ASN A 14 -43.07 -3.13 8.65
C ASN A 14 -43.62 -2.51 7.35
N GLY A 15 -44.08 -1.27 7.41
CA GLY A 15 -44.47 -0.45 6.25
C GLY A 15 -43.36 0.52 5.84
N GLY A 16 -42.10 0.17 6.08
CA GLY A 16 -40.96 0.93 5.60
C GLY A 16 -41.07 1.07 4.09
N SER A 17 -41.35 2.29 3.64
CA SER A 17 -41.47 2.63 2.23
C SER A 17 -40.31 2.00 1.45
N MET A 18 -40.60 1.45 0.27
CA MET A 18 -39.56 0.98 -0.67
C MET A 18 -38.51 2.08 -0.95
N ALA A 19 -38.84 3.35 -0.69
CA ALA A 19 -37.93 4.48 -0.72
C ALA A 19 -36.88 4.47 0.41
N GLU A 20 -37.23 4.06 1.63
CA GLU A 20 -36.27 3.93 2.72
C GLU A 20 -35.36 2.72 2.49
N LEU A 21 -35.92 1.57 2.08
CA LEU A 21 -35.13 0.43 1.63
C LEU A 21 -34.16 0.82 0.52
N ASN A 22 -34.61 1.52 -0.53
CA ASN A 22 -33.73 2.01 -1.59
C ASN A 22 -32.70 3.01 -1.07
N SER A 23 -33.02 3.83 -0.06
CA SER A 23 -32.04 4.74 0.57
C SER A 23 -30.96 3.99 1.36
N TYR A 24 -31.30 2.89 2.05
CA TYR A 24 -30.33 2.00 2.66
C TYR A 24 -29.52 1.26 1.60
N THR A 25 -30.15 0.85 0.48
CA THR A 25 -29.44 0.23 -0.65
C THR A 25 -28.53 1.20 -1.37
N ILE A 26 -28.88 2.49 -1.49
CA ILE A 26 -28.05 3.54 -2.11
C ILE A 26 -26.92 3.97 -1.16
N ALA A 27 -27.18 4.00 0.15
CA ALA A 27 -26.15 4.19 1.17
C ALA A 27 -25.17 3.01 1.23
N GLN A 28 -25.65 1.78 0.96
CA GLN A 28 -24.85 0.56 0.86
C GLN A 28 -24.25 0.36 -0.54
N SER A 29 -24.78 1.04 -1.58
CA SER A 29 -24.23 1.06 -2.94
C SER A 29 -23.07 2.05 -3.11
N GLY A 30 -22.51 2.56 -2.00
CA GLY A 30 -21.16 3.13 -1.97
C GLY A 30 -20.04 2.10 -2.24
N GLY A 31 -20.38 1.03 -2.96
CA GLY A 31 -19.50 0.01 -3.50
C GLY A 31 -19.46 0.15 -5.02
N GLY A 32 -19.22 1.37 -5.51
CA GLY A 32 -18.90 1.57 -6.92
C GLY A 32 -17.61 0.82 -7.25
N ILE A 33 -17.43 0.50 -8.53
CA ILE A 33 -16.15 -0.04 -9.05
C ILE A 33 -14.96 0.83 -8.61
N ILE A 34 -15.13 2.15 -8.50
CA ILE A 34 -14.14 3.10 -8.00
C ILE A 34 -13.80 2.90 -6.51
N ASP A 35 -14.78 2.58 -5.66
CA ASP A 35 -14.54 2.33 -4.24
C ASP A 35 -13.82 1.00 -4.02
N THR A 36 -14.21 -0.03 -4.79
CA THR A 36 -13.57 -1.35 -4.73
C THR A 36 -12.15 -1.33 -5.30
N ILE A 37 -11.93 -0.62 -6.43
CA ILE A 37 -10.60 -0.44 -7.02
C ILE A 37 -9.74 0.43 -6.11
N GLY A 38 -10.29 1.50 -5.53
CA GLY A 38 -9.58 2.37 -4.59
C GLY A 38 -9.11 1.60 -3.35
N LEU A 39 -9.99 0.78 -2.76
CA LEU A 39 -9.68 -0.08 -1.61
C LEU A 39 -8.50 -1.04 -1.90
N LEU A 40 -8.35 -1.51 -3.14
CA LEU A 40 -7.29 -2.47 -3.50
C LEU A 40 -6.02 -1.79 -4.02
N ILE A 41 -6.14 -0.75 -4.85
CA ILE A 41 -4.99 -0.11 -5.50
C ILE A 41 -4.21 0.76 -4.53
N ILE A 42 -4.87 1.47 -3.62
CA ILE A 42 -4.18 2.32 -2.64
C ILE A 42 -3.20 1.51 -1.77
N PRO A 43 -3.61 0.42 -1.09
CA PRO A 43 -2.67 -0.38 -0.30
C PRO A 43 -1.62 -1.07 -1.18
N ALA A 44 -1.98 -1.54 -2.39
CA ALA A 44 -1.02 -2.13 -3.32
C ALA A 44 0.07 -1.13 -3.73
N ALA A 45 -0.29 0.11 -4.04
CA ALA A 45 0.64 1.18 -4.39
C ALA A 45 1.56 1.54 -3.21
N VAL A 46 1.02 1.59 -1.98
CA VAL A 46 1.82 1.82 -0.77
C VAL A 46 2.82 0.70 -0.54
N ILE A 47 2.39 -0.57 -0.64
CA ILE A 47 3.27 -1.73 -0.47
C ILE A 47 4.38 -1.72 -1.53
N ILE A 48 4.04 -1.46 -2.80
CA ILE A 48 5.03 -1.41 -3.88
C ILE A 48 5.98 -0.23 -3.68
N GLY A 49 5.48 0.94 -3.33
CA GLY A 49 6.29 2.14 -3.10
C GLY A 49 7.27 1.96 -1.94
N VAL A 50 6.77 1.53 -0.79
CA VAL A 50 7.60 1.27 0.40
C VAL A 50 8.53 0.08 0.17
N GLY A 51 8.05 -1.00 -0.44
CA GLY A 51 8.85 -2.18 -0.75
C GLY A 51 9.98 -1.88 -1.71
N THR A 52 9.72 -1.06 -2.73
CA THR A 52 10.75 -0.57 -3.66
C THR A 52 11.75 0.29 -2.91
N ALA A 53 11.31 1.31 -2.18
CA ALA A 53 12.21 2.18 -1.41
C ALA A 53 13.09 1.39 -0.42
N ALA A 54 12.51 0.42 0.29
CA ALA A 54 13.22 -0.48 1.21
C ALA A 54 14.23 -1.37 0.47
N TYR A 55 13.87 -1.90 -0.70
CA TYR A 55 14.78 -2.66 -1.56
C TYR A 55 15.99 -1.83 -1.97
N TRP A 56 15.79 -0.60 -2.44
CA TRP A 56 16.89 0.32 -2.77
C TRP A 56 17.73 0.67 -1.54
N ALA A 57 17.10 0.96 -0.40
CA ALA A 57 17.80 1.24 0.85
C ALA A 57 18.67 0.06 1.32
N SER A 58 18.21 -1.19 1.14
CA SER A 58 18.97 -2.39 1.53
C SER A 58 20.28 -2.56 0.76
N ARG A 59 20.36 -2.00 -0.45
CA ARG A 59 21.54 -2.04 -1.33
C ARG A 59 22.50 -0.88 -1.09
N TYR A 60 22.11 0.09 -0.26
CA TYR A 60 23.00 1.15 0.19
C TYR A 60 23.80 0.69 1.41
N LYS A 61 25.11 0.45 1.22
CA LYS A 61 26.01 0.08 2.33
C LYS A 61 26.70 1.33 2.87
N LYS A 62 26.50 1.61 4.16
CA LYS A 62 27.18 2.69 4.88
C LYS A 62 28.58 2.23 5.29
N CYS A 63 29.57 3.08 5.09
CA CYS A 63 30.94 2.90 5.53
C CYS A 63 31.26 3.95 6.61
N PRO A 64 31.53 3.53 7.88
CA PRO A 64 31.96 4.48 8.90
C PRO A 64 33.32 5.07 8.53
N SER A 65 33.62 6.28 9.02
CA SER A 65 34.87 7.00 8.70
C SER A 65 36.14 6.20 9.04
N ASN A 66 36.07 5.32 10.06
CA ASN A 66 37.20 4.52 10.53
C ASN A 66 37.33 3.17 9.81
N LYS A 67 36.58 2.94 8.72
CA LYS A 67 36.68 1.74 7.88
C LYS A 67 36.76 2.13 6.41
N ILE A 68 37.34 1.24 5.62
CA ILE A 68 37.39 1.36 4.16
C ILE A 68 36.45 0.30 3.59
N LEU A 69 35.50 0.73 2.76
CA LEU A 69 34.63 -0.18 2.02
C LEU A 69 35.30 -0.52 0.70
N VAL A 70 35.60 -1.80 0.51
CA VAL A 70 36.20 -2.31 -0.72
C VAL A 70 35.13 -3.02 -1.54
N VAL A 71 34.84 -2.47 -2.72
CA VAL A 71 33.93 -3.07 -3.70
C VAL A 71 34.78 -3.80 -4.74
N TYR A 72 34.72 -5.13 -4.71
CA TYR A 72 35.45 -6.01 -5.61
C TYR A 72 34.61 -6.29 -6.87
N GLY A 73 35.28 -6.51 -8.02
CA GLY A 73 34.62 -6.84 -9.29
C GLY A 73 35.22 -6.08 -10.47
N LYS A 74 34.51 -6.04 -11.61
CA LYS A 74 34.89 -5.14 -12.71
C LYS A 74 34.64 -3.70 -12.27
N VAL A 75 35.71 -2.94 -12.14
CA VAL A 75 35.68 -1.50 -11.91
C VAL A 75 36.36 -0.81 -13.08
N LYS A 76 35.89 0.39 -13.43
CA LYS A 76 36.44 1.18 -14.56
C LYS A 76 37.94 1.44 -14.36
N GLY A 77 38.72 1.37 -15.44
CA GLY A 77 40.12 1.83 -15.45
C GLY A 77 41.18 0.80 -15.03
N GLY A 78 40.92 -0.51 -15.12
CA GLY A 78 41.93 -1.55 -14.90
C GLY A 78 42.32 -1.78 -13.43
N GLN A 79 41.61 -1.16 -12.49
CA GLN A 79 41.77 -1.43 -11.07
C GLN A 79 41.06 -2.74 -10.69
N SER A 80 41.59 -3.48 -9.71
CA SER A 80 40.99 -4.76 -9.26
C SER A 80 39.84 -4.57 -8.25
N ALA A 81 39.76 -3.39 -7.62
CA ALA A 81 38.75 -3.08 -6.62
C ALA A 81 38.61 -1.56 -6.46
N LYS A 82 37.42 -1.10 -6.08
CA LYS A 82 37.16 0.29 -5.71
C LYS A 82 37.20 0.44 -4.19
N THR A 83 38.14 1.21 -3.67
CA THR A 83 38.25 1.53 -2.23
C THR A 83 37.57 2.86 -1.92
N LEU A 84 36.66 2.87 -0.97
CA LEU A 84 35.94 4.06 -0.50
C LEU A 84 36.26 4.30 0.98
N HIS A 85 36.78 5.47 1.31
CA HIS A 85 37.09 5.86 2.69
C HIS A 85 36.01 6.79 3.22
N GLY A 86 35.20 6.29 4.16
CA GLY A 86 34.04 7.00 4.72
C GLY A 86 32.85 7.19 3.75
N GLY A 87 31.65 7.37 4.31
CA GLY A 87 30.43 7.67 3.55
C GLY A 87 29.53 6.46 3.32
N GLY A 88 29.03 6.27 2.10
CA GLY A 88 28.22 5.11 1.74
C GLY A 88 28.24 4.85 0.25
N ALA A 89 28.16 3.58 -0.13
CA ALA A 89 28.18 3.15 -1.51
C ALA A 89 26.88 2.44 -1.85
N PHE A 90 26.29 2.82 -2.98
CA PHE A 90 25.20 2.08 -3.57
C PHE A 90 25.76 0.93 -4.40
N ILE A 91 25.47 -0.31 -4.01
CA ILE A 91 26.00 -1.51 -4.68
C ILE A 91 24.88 -2.13 -5.51
N TRP A 92 25.01 -2.01 -6.82
CA TRP A 92 24.06 -2.58 -7.77
C TRP A 92 24.64 -3.88 -8.37
N PRO A 93 24.09 -5.06 -8.03
CA PRO A 93 24.68 -6.34 -8.42
C PRO A 93 24.35 -6.79 -9.85
N ILE A 94 23.31 -6.22 -10.51
CA ILE A 94 22.81 -6.73 -11.80
C ILE A 94 23.49 -6.06 -13.00
N ILE A 95 23.76 -4.76 -12.90
CA ILE A 95 24.48 -3.99 -13.92
C ILE A 95 25.93 -3.89 -13.46
N GLN A 96 26.72 -4.87 -13.86
CA GLN A 96 28.17 -4.81 -13.74
C GLN A 96 28.70 -4.07 -14.98
N SER A 97 29.09 -2.80 -14.81
CA SER A 97 29.80 -2.06 -15.87
C SER A 97 31.25 -2.52 -16.01
#